data_AF-A0A965GQF6-F1
#
_entry.id   AF-A0A965GQF6-F1
#
_cell.length_a   1.000
_cell.length_b   1.000
_cell.length_c   1.000
_cell.angle_alpha   90.00
_cell.angle_beta   90.00
_cell.angle_gamma   90.00
#
_symmetry.space_group_name_H-M   'P 1'
#
loop_
_entity.id
_entity.type
_entity.pdbx_description
1 polymer ?
#
loop_
_entity_poly.entity_id
_entity_poly.type
_entity_poly.pdbx_seq_one_letter_code
_entity_poly.pdbx_strand_id
1 'polypeptide(L)' 'SSQLRNLDTLIAEATGVPTFVAEDPQMCVAKGTGIALENLEAYKRSIFTS' A
#
# COMPACT_ATOMS: atom_id res chain seq x y z
N SER A 1 -10.26 -8.79 3.13
CA SER A 1 -9.88 -7.42 3.49
C SER A 1 -8.98 -7.48 4.71
N SER A 2 -8.00 -6.57 4.86
CA SER A 2 -7.04 -6.55 5.98
C SER A 2 -7.67 -6.29 7.37
N GLN A 3 -8.98 -6.04 7.42
CA GLN A 3 -9.74 -5.70 8.63
C GLN A 3 -10.24 -6.91 9.42
N LEU A 4 -9.74 -8.12 9.12
CA LEU A 4 -10.06 -9.28 9.94
C LEU A 4 -9.49 -9.06 11.34
N ARG A 5 -10.32 -9.30 12.37
CA ARG A 5 -9.94 -9.05 13.77
C ARG A 5 -8.62 -9.76 14.10
N ASN A 6 -7.67 -9.00 14.66
CA ASN A 6 -6.35 -9.44 15.13
C ASN A 6 -5.42 -10.00 14.04
N LEU A 7 -5.70 -9.76 12.75
CA LEU A 7 -4.83 -10.21 11.67
C LEU A 7 -3.45 -9.55 11.72
N ASP A 8 -3.41 -8.25 12.02
CA ASP A 8 -2.19 -7.48 12.25
C ASP A 8 -1.37 -8.02 13.42
N THR A 9 -2.02 -8.36 14.54
CA THR A 9 -1.37 -8.99 15.70
C THR A 9 -0.74 -10.33 15.32
N LEU A 10 -1.48 -11.20 14.61
CA LEU A 10 -0.97 -12.50 14.17
C LEU A 10 0.27 -12.36 13.27
N ILE A 11 0.25 -11.41 12.33
CA ILE A 11 1.38 -11.15 11.43
C ILE A 11 2.58 -10.62 12.23
N ALA A 12 2.34 -9.72 13.20
CA ALA A 12 3.41 -9.20 14.05
C ALA A 12 4.08 -10.30 14.88
N GLU A 13 3.30 -11.19 15.48
CA GLU A 13 3.81 -12.33 16.25
C GLU A 13 4.59 -13.32 15.37
N ALA A 14 4.06 -13.65 14.18
CA ALA A 14 4.66 -14.63 13.29
C ALA A 14 5.98 -14.13 12.65
N THR A 15 6.11 -12.83 12.43
CA THR A 15 7.26 -12.24 11.74
C THR A 15 8.26 -11.55 12.68
N GLY A 16 7.84 -11.20 13.90
CA GLY A 16 8.61 -10.35 14.80
C GLY A 16 8.71 -8.89 14.33
N VAL A 17 7.96 -8.50 13.30
CA VAL A 17 8.00 -7.16 12.70
C VAL A 17 6.76 -6.36 13.12
N PRO A 18 6.91 -5.09 13.55
CA PRO A 18 5.78 -4.21 13.85
C PRO A 18 4.81 -4.13 12.67
N THR A 19 3.55 -4.43 12.92
CA THR A 19 2.49 -4.48 11.90
C THR A 19 1.32 -3.61 12.35
N PHE A 20 0.68 -2.92 11.41
CA PHE A 20 -0.49 -2.08 11.66
C PHE A 20 -1.43 -2.10 10.44
N VAL A 21 -2.72 -1.84 10.68
CA VAL A 21 -3.71 -1.66 9.62
C VAL A 21 -3.63 -0.21 9.12
N ALA A 22 -3.68 -0.01 7.80
CA ALA A 22 -3.76 1.32 7.20
C ALA A 22 -5.04 2.06 7.65
N GLU A 23 -5.00 3.40 7.69
CA GLU A 23 -6.14 4.24 8.10
C GLU A 23 -7.40 3.99 7.24
N ASP A 24 -7.24 3.91 5.91
CA ASP A 24 -8.32 3.63 4.95
C ASP A 24 -8.03 2.37 4.09
N PRO A 25 -8.08 1.16 4.68
CA PRO A 25 -7.57 -0.06 4.04
C PRO A 25 -8.35 -0.46 2.78
N GLN A 26 -9.59 -0.01 2.63
CA GLN A 26 -10.41 -0.26 1.44
C GLN A 26 -10.03 0.65 0.27
N MET A 27 -9.48 1.84 0.55
CA MET A 27 -9.19 2.86 -0.46
C MET A 27 -7.71 2.91 -0.84
N CYS A 28 -6.82 2.16 -0.16
CA CYS A 28 -5.38 2.17 -0.42
C CYS A 28 -5.02 2.04 -1.91
N VAL A 29 -5.67 1.13 -2.62
CA VAL A 29 -5.40 0.89 -4.04
C VAL A 29 -5.87 2.09 -4.88
N ALA A 30 -7.13 2.49 -4.75
CA ALA A 30 -7.68 3.61 -5.52
C ALA A 30 -6.92 4.92 -5.29
N LYS A 31 -6.58 5.24 -4.03
CA LYS A 31 -5.78 6.42 -3.68
C LYS A 31 -4.38 6.34 -4.28
N GLY A 32 -3.69 5.21 -4.13
CA GLY A 32 -2.35 5.00 -4.70
C GLY A 32 -2.35 5.13 -6.23
N THR A 33 -3.35 4.57 -6.90
CA THR A 33 -3.53 4.73 -8.35
C THR A 33 -3.75 6.19 -8.74
N GLY A 34 -4.60 6.93 -8.03
CA GLY A 34 -4.81 8.37 -8.27
C GLY A 34 -3.51 9.17 -8.19
N ILE A 35 -2.73 8.98 -7.13
CA ILE A 35 -1.43 9.63 -6.93
C ILE A 35 -0.45 9.27 -8.07
N ALA A 36 -0.41 7.99 -8.47
CA ALA A 36 0.46 7.55 -9.57
C ALA A 36 0.08 8.20 -10.91
N LEU A 37 -1.22 8.37 -11.18
CA LEU A 37 -1.72 9.02 -12.39
C LEU A 37 -1.43 10.53 -12.39
N GLU A 38 -1.53 11.21 -11.25
CA GLU A 38 -1.14 12.62 -11.11
C GLU A 38 0.35 12.84 -11.43
N ASN A 39 1.19 11.86 -11.10
CA ASN A 39 2.64 11.91 -11.30
C ASN A 39 3.09 11.17 -12.59
N LEU A 40 2.15 10.81 -13.46
CA LEU A 40 2.43 9.91 -14.60
C LEU A 40 3.51 10.45 -15.54
N GLU A 41 3.60 11.77 -15.73
CA GLU A 41 4.64 12.39 -16.56
C GLU A 41 6.06 12.23 -15.97
N ALA A 42 6.19 12.17 -14.65
CA ALA A 42 7.46 11.86 -14.00
C ALA A 42 7.83 10.38 -14.17
N TYR A 43 6.83 9.49 -14.09
CA TYR A 43 7.01 8.04 -14.28
C TYR A 43 7.30 7.65 -15.74
N LYS A 44 6.73 8.35 -16.74
CA LYS A 44 7.05 8.09 -18.16
C LYS A 44 8.55 8.23 -18.41
N ARG A 45 9.21 9.24 -17.85
CA ARG A 45 10.66 9.43 -18.03
C ARG A 45 11.50 8.29 -17.44
N SER A 46 11.10 7.73 -16.30
CA SER A 46 11.84 6.62 -15.68
C SER A 46 11.54 5.25 -16.28
N ILE A 47 10.33 5.03 -16.82
CA ILE A 47 9.94 3.76 -17.45
C ILE A 47 10.46 3.65 -18.90
N PHE A 48 10.51 4.76 -19.65
CA PHE A 48 10.95 4.78 -21.04
C PHE A 48 12.43 5.14 -21.24
N THR A 49 13.17 5.42 -20.16
CA THR A 49 14.65 5.50 -20.20
C THR A 49 15.21 4.12 -19.90
N SER A 50 15.24 3.27 -20.92
CA SER A 50 16.05 2.05 -21.01
C SER A 50 16.61 1.97 -22.42
#